data_AF-A0A1Q9DCQ5-F1
#
_entry.id   AF-A0A1Q9DCQ5-F1
#
_cell.length_a   1.000
_cell.length_b   1.000
_cell.length_c   1.000
_cell.angle_alpha   90.00
_cell.angle_beta   90.00
_cell.angle_gamma   90.00
#
_symmetry.space_group_name_H-M   'P 1'
#
loop_
_entity.id
_entity.type
_entity.pdbx_description
1 polymer ?
#
loop_
_entity_poly.entity_id
_entity_poly.type
_entity_poly.pdbx_seq_one_letter_code
_entity_poly.pdbx_strand_id
1 'polypeptide(L)'
;MPAKSEPKDMPKADPQVDAKRQASSSSSRPGEAEVPMSNYAFFVKYTYSNECALLAYNFHELVSKLGIFEIFAYRPLQLLTSEPWLLSPCRHDHRLISVTLAYILYRYQVHHCDMALDLALTLVYLEELSCQVEAKPELRERCRDAFNLICYMAFLAHAFNSDRPIRLADWFKEIGWRSFKNCHQLNAYVFFLFSQVRGFKLRVNESQVKRYIQKLCSVPSQAAQTAS
;
A
#
# COMPACT_ATOMS: atom_id res chain seq x y z
N MET A 1 37.75 -44.80 32.76
CA MET A 1 37.73 -46.28 32.77
C MET A 1 36.28 -46.75 32.87
N PRO A 2 35.90 -47.89 32.25
CA PRO A 2 34.84 -47.94 31.24
C PRO A 2 33.63 -48.85 31.55
N ALA A 3 32.54 -48.69 30.79
CA ALA A 3 31.67 -49.74 30.20
C ALA A 3 30.63 -49.04 29.29
N LYS A 4 30.71 -49.03 27.94
CA LYS A 4 30.36 -50.06 26.94
C LYS A 4 28.95 -50.64 27.05
N SER A 5 28.07 -50.26 26.12
CA SER A 5 27.23 -51.18 25.33
C SER A 5 26.49 -50.44 24.19
N GLU A 6 26.96 -50.64 22.95
CA GLU A 6 26.17 -50.65 21.70
C GLU A 6 25.58 -52.06 21.52
N PRO A 7 24.49 -52.32 20.73
CA PRO A 7 24.64 -52.42 19.25
C PRO A 7 23.41 -52.09 18.37
N LYS A 8 23.72 -51.68 17.12
CA LYS A 8 23.19 -52.17 15.80
C LYS A 8 21.68 -52.06 15.50
N ASP A 9 21.17 -51.75 14.31
CA ASP A 9 21.67 -51.89 12.93
C ASP A 9 20.92 -50.92 11.97
N MET A 10 21.58 -50.70 10.84
CA MET A 10 21.22 -50.06 9.55
C MET A 10 19.84 -50.47 8.95
N PRO A 11 19.26 -49.81 7.89
CA PRO A 11 19.99 -49.38 6.68
C PRO A 11 19.55 -48.11 5.91
N LYS A 12 20.46 -47.74 5.01
CA LYS A 12 20.42 -46.73 3.95
C LYS A 12 19.31 -46.98 2.91
N ALA A 13 18.75 -45.90 2.36
CA ALA A 13 18.47 -45.75 0.93
C ALA A 13 18.09 -44.30 0.58
N ASP A 14 18.92 -43.68 -0.26
CA ASP A 14 18.61 -42.63 -1.25
C ASP A 14 19.12 -43.19 -2.60
N PRO A 15 18.76 -42.71 -3.83
CA PRO A 15 17.99 -41.51 -4.21
C PRO A 15 17.01 -41.71 -5.41
N GLN A 16 16.43 -40.60 -5.91
CA GLN A 16 15.91 -40.32 -7.28
C GLN A 16 14.72 -41.15 -7.78
N VAL A 17 13.51 -40.58 -7.93
CA VAL A 17 13.05 -39.62 -8.96
C VAL A 17 13.34 -40.09 -10.39
N ASP A 18 12.36 -40.76 -10.99
CA ASP A 18 12.22 -40.90 -12.43
C ASP A 18 10.79 -40.62 -12.87
N ALA A 19 10.69 -39.72 -13.84
CA ALA A 19 9.48 -39.18 -14.42
C ALA A 19 8.87 -40.14 -15.45
N LYS A 20 7.53 -40.28 -15.45
CA LYS A 20 6.75 -40.41 -16.70
C LYS A 20 5.24 -40.36 -16.49
N ARG A 21 4.61 -39.64 -17.43
CA ARG A 21 3.18 -39.65 -17.84
C ARG A 21 2.26 -38.88 -16.87
N GLN A 22 1.36 -38.01 -17.32
CA GLN A 22 0.65 -37.99 -18.59
C GLN A 22 0.08 -36.59 -18.83
N ALA A 23 0.14 -36.14 -20.08
CA ALA A 23 -0.66 -35.03 -20.57
C ALA A 23 -2.15 -35.37 -20.43
N SER A 24 -2.91 -34.48 -19.81
CA SER A 24 -4.34 -34.35 -20.08
C SER A 24 -4.67 -32.88 -20.25
N SER A 25 -5.09 -32.58 -21.47
CA SER A 25 -5.56 -31.30 -21.96
C SER A 25 -6.95 -30.99 -21.38
N SER A 26 -7.11 -29.82 -20.76
CA SER A 26 -8.43 -29.22 -20.57
C SER A 26 -8.36 -27.71 -20.74
N SER A 27 -8.72 -27.28 -21.96
CA SER A 27 -9.50 -26.08 -22.29
C SER A 27 -9.38 -24.87 -21.34
N SER A 28 -8.46 -23.96 -21.65
CA SER A 28 -8.44 -22.61 -21.08
C SER A 28 -9.35 -21.68 -21.91
N ARG A 29 -10.42 -21.18 -21.27
CA ARG A 29 -11.18 -20.02 -21.72
C ARG A 29 -10.30 -18.76 -21.64
N PRO A 30 -10.43 -17.80 -22.56
CA PRO A 30 -9.72 -16.52 -22.47
C PRO A 30 -10.50 -15.56 -21.57
N GLY A 31 -9.85 -15.00 -20.56
CA GLY A 31 -10.35 -13.78 -19.91
C GLY A 31 -10.49 -13.81 -18.39
N GLU A 32 -9.46 -14.22 -17.65
CA GLU A 32 -9.21 -13.65 -16.32
C GLU A 32 -7.71 -13.34 -16.26
N ALA A 33 -7.36 -12.06 -16.16
CA ALA A 33 -5.99 -11.66 -15.92
C ALA A 33 -5.62 -12.14 -14.52
N GLU A 34 -4.87 -13.26 -14.43
CA GLU A 34 -4.21 -13.68 -13.20
C GLU A 34 -3.38 -12.51 -12.68
N VAL A 35 -3.87 -11.81 -11.64
CA VAL A 35 -3.02 -10.91 -10.87
C VAL A 35 -2.06 -11.82 -10.10
N PRO A 36 -0.76 -11.83 -10.44
CA PRO A 36 0.13 -12.89 -10.02
C PRO A 36 0.52 -12.72 -8.54
N MET A 37 0.69 -13.84 -7.82
CA MET A 37 1.22 -13.92 -6.44
C MET A 37 2.47 -13.05 -6.18
N SER A 38 3.17 -12.66 -7.24
CA SER A 38 4.21 -11.62 -7.30
C SER A 38 3.87 -10.33 -6.52
N ASN A 39 2.61 -9.89 -6.50
CA ASN A 39 2.25 -8.61 -5.88
C ASN A 39 2.24 -8.64 -4.35
N TYR A 40 1.74 -9.71 -3.71
CA TYR A 40 1.79 -9.80 -2.25
C TYR A 40 3.22 -10.05 -1.74
N ALA A 41 4.00 -10.87 -2.47
CA ALA A 41 5.40 -11.14 -2.15
C ALA A 41 6.26 -9.87 -2.09
N PHE A 42 5.94 -8.86 -2.90
CA PHE A 42 6.56 -7.53 -2.80
C PHE A 42 6.39 -6.94 -1.40
N PHE A 43 5.17 -6.88 -0.87
CA PHE A 43 4.91 -6.30 0.44
C PHE A 43 5.54 -7.11 1.56
N VAL A 44 5.53 -8.44 1.47
CA VAL A 44 6.24 -9.32 2.43
C VAL A 44 7.75 -9.00 2.43
N LYS A 45 8.34 -8.78 1.27
CA LYS A 45 9.78 -8.46 1.14
C LYS A 45 10.15 -7.08 1.67
N TYR A 46 9.27 -6.09 1.52
CA TYR A 46 9.58 -4.67 1.76
C TYR A 46 8.89 -4.09 3.01
N THR A 47 8.23 -4.90 3.83
CA THR A 47 7.64 -4.47 5.11
C THR A 47 8.22 -5.25 6.30
N TYR A 48 7.88 -4.83 7.52
CA TYR A 48 8.57 -5.25 8.75
C TYR A 48 7.89 -6.39 9.50
N SER A 49 6.62 -6.66 9.20
CA SER A 49 5.83 -7.75 9.80
C SER A 49 4.76 -8.24 8.82
N ASN A 50 4.18 -9.41 9.09
CA ASN A 50 3.09 -9.96 8.28
C ASN A 50 1.84 -9.07 8.31
N GLU A 51 1.56 -8.44 9.45
CA GLU A 51 0.46 -7.48 9.61
C GLU A 51 0.70 -6.23 8.77
N CYS A 52 1.93 -5.68 8.79
CA CYS A 52 2.30 -4.56 7.92
C CYS A 52 2.21 -4.93 6.44
N ALA A 53 2.64 -6.13 6.05
CA ALA A 53 2.55 -6.61 4.67
C ALA A 53 1.08 -6.69 4.21
N LEU A 54 0.22 -7.28 5.05
CA LEU A 54 -1.21 -7.41 4.80
C LEU A 54 -1.89 -6.04 4.65
N LEU A 55 -1.69 -5.14 5.61
CA LEU A 55 -2.26 -3.81 5.58
C LEU A 55 -1.77 -3.01 4.37
N ALA A 56 -0.47 -3.03 4.08
CA ALA A 56 0.11 -2.30 2.95
C ALA A 56 -0.41 -2.82 1.60
N TYR A 57 -0.49 -4.15 1.44
CA TYR A 57 -1.03 -4.77 0.24
C TYR A 57 -2.51 -4.41 0.05
N ASN A 58 -3.35 -4.65 1.07
CA ASN A 58 -4.78 -4.39 0.96
C ASN A 58 -5.07 -2.89 0.78
N PHE A 59 -4.31 -2.01 1.46
CA PHE A 59 -4.41 -0.57 1.25
C PHE A 59 -4.05 -0.19 -0.19
N HIS A 60 -2.96 -0.73 -0.74
CA HIS A 60 -2.58 -0.50 -2.14
C HIS A 60 -3.71 -0.92 -3.10
N GLU A 61 -4.23 -2.13 -2.95
CA GLU A 61 -5.33 -2.64 -3.79
C GLU A 61 -6.58 -1.77 -3.71
N LEU A 62 -6.93 -1.29 -2.52
CA LEU A 62 -8.09 -0.42 -2.31
C LEU A 62 -7.89 0.96 -2.94
N VAL A 63 -6.70 1.56 -2.80
CA VAL A 63 -6.36 2.83 -3.46
C VAL A 63 -6.40 2.69 -4.98
N SER A 64 -5.85 1.59 -5.52
CA SER A 64 -5.92 1.28 -6.95
C SER A 64 -7.36 1.14 -7.44
N LYS A 65 -8.22 0.45 -6.68
CA LYS A 65 -9.66 0.31 -7.00
C LYS A 65 -10.43 1.63 -6.96
N LEU A 66 -10.00 2.60 -6.16
CA LEU A 66 -10.55 3.95 -6.14
C LEU A 66 -10.13 4.80 -7.34
N GLY A 67 -9.23 4.32 -8.20
CA GLY A 67 -8.76 5.05 -9.39
C GLY A 67 -7.84 6.25 -9.06
N ILE A 68 -7.31 6.32 -7.83
CA ILE A 68 -6.52 7.47 -7.36
C ILE A 68 -5.26 7.66 -8.21
N PHE A 69 -4.64 6.56 -8.63
CA PHE A 69 -3.42 6.59 -9.42
C PHE A 69 -3.65 7.06 -10.86
N GLU A 70 -4.86 6.93 -11.39
CA GLU A 70 -5.29 7.38 -12.71
C GLU A 70 -5.70 8.86 -12.67
N ILE A 71 -6.38 9.27 -11.60
CA ILE A 71 -6.83 10.65 -11.40
C ILE A 71 -5.63 11.57 -11.17
N PHE A 72 -4.74 11.17 -10.26
CA PHE A 72 -3.58 11.94 -9.78
C PHE A 72 -2.26 11.32 -10.24
N ALA A 73 -2.26 10.67 -11.41
CA ALA A 73 -1.06 10.13 -12.02
C ALA A 73 0.04 11.19 -12.08
N TYR A 74 1.26 10.79 -11.73
CA TYR A 74 2.45 11.60 -11.98
C TYR A 74 2.56 11.84 -13.48
N ARG A 75 2.05 12.99 -13.97
CA ARG A 75 2.28 13.43 -15.34
C ARG A 75 3.65 14.10 -15.35
N PRO A 76 4.64 13.57 -16.09
CA PRO A 76 5.73 14.41 -16.56
C PRO A 76 5.08 15.57 -17.31
N LEU A 77 5.55 16.79 -17.06
CA LEU A 77 5.14 17.97 -17.81
C LEU A 77 5.33 17.65 -19.30
N GLN A 78 4.23 17.39 -20.03
CA GLN A 78 4.26 17.27 -21.49
C GLN A 78 4.53 18.67 -22.06
N LEU A 79 5.80 19.07 -22.03
CA LEU A 79 6.30 20.14 -22.86
C LEU A 79 6.47 19.57 -24.27
N LEU A 80 5.54 19.96 -25.15
CA LEU A 80 5.85 20.40 -26.52
C LEU A 80 6.90 19.59 -27.30
N THR A 81 6.81 18.26 -27.31
CA THR A 81 7.64 17.44 -28.20
C THR A 81 6.77 16.41 -28.90
N SER A 82 6.78 16.48 -30.23
CA SER A 82 5.95 15.74 -31.19
C SER A 82 6.35 14.29 -31.39
N GLU A 83 6.99 13.66 -30.39
CA GLU A 83 7.57 12.32 -30.48
C GLU A 83 6.89 11.37 -29.46
N PRO A 84 5.85 10.60 -29.86
CA PRO A 84 4.97 9.91 -28.92
C PRO A 84 5.56 8.65 -28.25
N TRP A 85 6.80 8.26 -28.55
CA TRP A 85 7.28 6.89 -28.28
C TRP A 85 8.57 6.79 -27.45
N LEU A 86 9.18 7.89 -27.02
CA LEU A 86 10.48 7.88 -26.33
C LEU A 86 10.46 8.38 -24.88
N LEU A 87 9.29 8.69 -24.34
CA LEU A 87 9.11 8.96 -22.91
C LEU A 87 8.28 7.83 -22.32
N SER A 88 8.93 6.71 -21.99
CA SER A 88 8.37 5.83 -20.98
C SER A 88 8.22 6.69 -19.72
N PRO A 89 6.98 7.02 -19.28
CA PRO A 89 6.83 7.72 -18.02
C PRO A 89 7.54 6.83 -17.00
N CYS A 90 8.50 7.36 -16.25
CA CYS A 90 9.03 6.63 -15.11
C CYS A 90 7.84 6.35 -14.18
N ARG A 91 7.17 5.22 -14.39
CA ARG A 91 6.04 4.76 -13.61
C ARG A 91 6.66 4.42 -12.26
N HIS A 92 6.66 5.41 -11.37
CA HIS A 92 7.02 5.17 -9.99
C HIS A 92 6.13 4.04 -9.49
N ASP A 93 6.75 3.01 -8.92
CA ASP A 93 6.03 1.88 -8.40
C ASP A 93 5.14 2.35 -7.23
N HIS A 94 3.85 2.51 -7.48
CA HIS A 94 2.89 3.03 -6.51
C HIS A 94 2.76 2.13 -5.27
N ARG A 95 3.23 0.87 -5.34
CA ARG A 95 3.31 -0.02 -4.17
C ARG A 95 4.21 0.57 -3.08
N LEU A 96 5.20 1.38 -3.45
CA LEU A 96 6.08 2.06 -2.50
C LEU A 96 5.36 3.05 -1.59
N ILE A 97 4.20 3.59 -2.00
CA ILE A 97 3.42 4.50 -1.15
C ILE A 97 2.94 3.75 0.10
N SER A 98 2.31 2.58 -0.10
CA SER A 98 1.82 1.76 1.01
C SER A 98 2.96 1.21 1.88
N VAL A 99 4.07 0.81 1.27
CA VAL A 99 5.29 0.41 2.01
C VAL A 99 5.84 1.56 2.85
N THR A 100 5.86 2.77 2.29
CA THR A 100 6.34 3.98 3.00
C THR A 100 5.46 4.31 4.20
N LEU A 101 4.13 4.22 4.05
CA LEU A 101 3.21 4.43 5.16
C LEU A 101 3.39 3.37 6.26
N ALA A 102 3.50 2.10 5.87
CA ALA A 102 3.77 1.02 6.81
C ALA A 102 5.10 1.24 7.56
N TYR A 103 6.14 1.71 6.88
CA TYR A 103 7.41 2.05 7.49
C TYR A 103 7.29 3.17 8.54
N ILE A 104 6.66 4.29 8.19
CA ILE A 104 6.53 5.43 9.12
C ILE A 104 5.74 4.99 10.35
N LEU A 105 4.59 4.36 10.17
CA LEU A 105 3.76 3.93 11.30
C LEU A 105 4.47 2.90 12.17
N TYR A 106 5.17 1.93 11.56
CA TYR A 106 5.95 0.94 12.29
C TYR A 106 7.12 1.55 13.07
N ARG A 107 7.89 2.44 12.44
CA ARG A 107 9.05 3.09 13.05
C ARG A 107 8.68 3.89 14.30
N TYR A 108 7.50 4.50 14.29
CA TYR A 108 6.96 5.24 15.42
C TYR A 108 6.08 4.37 16.35
N GLN A 109 6.15 3.05 16.22
CA GLN A 109 5.52 2.06 17.10
C GLN A 109 3.99 2.20 17.19
N VAL A 110 3.35 2.65 16.11
CA VAL A 110 1.89 2.64 16.02
C VAL A 110 1.43 1.18 16.02
N HIS A 111 0.44 0.83 16.83
CA HIS A 111 -0.06 -0.54 16.87
C HIS A 111 -0.79 -0.87 15.55
N HIS A 112 -0.71 -2.11 15.07
CA HIS A 112 -1.29 -2.47 13.76
C HIS A 112 -2.81 -2.23 13.68
N CYS A 113 -3.54 -2.35 14.79
CA CYS A 113 -4.97 -1.98 14.84
C CYS A 113 -5.18 -0.47 14.58
N ASP A 114 -4.34 0.38 15.16
CA ASP A 114 -4.40 1.83 14.96
C ASP A 114 -3.96 2.19 13.54
N MET A 115 -2.94 1.50 13.00
CA MET A 115 -2.56 1.62 11.59
C MET A 115 -3.74 1.30 10.67
N ALA A 116 -4.48 0.22 10.93
CA ALA A 116 -5.63 -0.17 10.12
C ALA A 116 -6.73 0.90 10.16
N LEU A 117 -6.95 1.52 11.33
CA LEU A 117 -7.90 2.62 11.49
C LEU A 117 -7.46 3.89 10.74
N ASP A 118 -6.19 4.28 10.86
CA ASP A 118 -5.62 5.42 10.15
C ASP A 118 -5.68 5.23 8.62
N LEU A 119 -5.35 4.04 8.14
CA LEU A 119 -5.44 3.68 6.71
C LEU A 119 -6.90 3.62 6.25
N ALA A 120 -7.84 3.13 7.07
CA ALA A 120 -9.26 3.14 6.74
C ALA A 120 -9.82 4.56 6.62
N LEU A 121 -9.47 5.45 7.55
CA LEU A 121 -9.82 6.88 7.47
C LEU A 121 -9.25 7.52 6.21
N THR A 122 -8.00 7.20 5.88
CA THR A 122 -7.34 7.66 4.65
C THR A 122 -8.12 7.23 3.41
N LEU A 123 -8.58 5.97 3.34
CA LEU A 123 -9.40 5.47 2.23
C LEU A 123 -10.72 6.21 2.11
N VAL A 124 -11.38 6.54 3.23
CA VAL A 124 -12.61 7.37 3.20
C VAL A 124 -12.31 8.76 2.66
N TYR A 125 -11.21 9.40 3.07
CA TYR A 125 -10.83 10.72 2.55
C TYR A 125 -10.56 10.68 1.04
N LEU A 126 -9.91 9.62 0.55
CA LEU A 126 -9.61 9.43 -0.87
C LEU A 126 -10.88 9.12 -1.68
N GLU A 127 -11.79 8.29 -1.17
CA GLU A 127 -13.09 8.01 -1.80
C GLU A 127 -13.90 9.31 -1.94
N GLU A 128 -14.01 10.10 -0.87
CA GLU A 128 -14.72 11.39 -0.91
C GLU A 128 -14.04 12.41 -1.84
N LEU A 129 -12.71 12.39 -1.94
CA LEU A 129 -11.98 13.23 -2.90
C LEU A 129 -12.27 12.80 -4.33
N SER A 130 -12.27 11.50 -4.63
CA SER A 130 -12.51 10.98 -5.98
C SER A 130 -13.85 11.47 -6.54
N CYS A 131 -14.89 11.56 -5.71
CA CYS A 131 -16.19 12.12 -6.06
C CYS A 131 -16.18 13.64 -6.28
N GLN A 132 -15.26 14.37 -5.64
CA GLN A 132 -15.19 15.84 -5.73
C GLN A 132 -14.36 16.35 -6.90
N VAL A 133 -13.39 15.57 -7.39
CA VAL A 133 -12.46 16.01 -8.43
C VAL A 133 -13.17 16.37 -9.74
N GLU A 134 -14.28 15.69 -10.06
CA GLU A 134 -15.09 16.01 -11.23
C GLU A 134 -15.72 17.42 -11.14
N ALA A 135 -16.12 17.83 -9.94
CA ALA A 135 -16.72 19.14 -9.69
C ALA A 135 -15.70 20.25 -9.46
N LYS A 136 -14.46 19.91 -9.09
CA LYS A 136 -13.38 20.85 -8.70
C LYS A 136 -12.06 20.50 -9.40
N PRO A 137 -11.91 20.81 -10.70
CA PRO A 137 -10.71 20.46 -11.47
C PRO A 137 -9.44 21.10 -10.91
N GLU A 138 -9.53 22.25 -10.22
CA GLU A 138 -8.40 22.89 -9.55
C GLU A 138 -7.76 22.02 -8.46
N LEU A 139 -8.51 21.10 -7.85
CA LEU A 139 -7.96 20.15 -6.88
C LEU A 139 -7.03 19.14 -7.55
N ARG A 140 -7.37 18.72 -8.78
CA ARG A 140 -6.52 17.82 -9.56
C ARG A 140 -5.16 18.42 -9.84
N GLU A 141 -5.14 19.71 -10.15
CA GLU A 141 -3.91 20.47 -10.44
C GLU A 141 -3.00 20.58 -9.22
N ARG A 142 -3.58 20.84 -8.05
CA ARG A 142 -2.81 21.00 -6.81
C ARG A 142 -2.40 19.67 -6.17
N CYS A 143 -3.11 18.58 -6.49
CA CYS A 143 -2.85 17.22 -5.99
C CYS A 143 -2.22 16.30 -7.04
N ARG A 144 -1.47 16.84 -8.01
CA ARG A 144 -0.85 16.07 -9.12
C ARG A 144 0.05 14.91 -8.71
N ASP A 145 0.51 14.89 -7.47
CA ASP A 145 1.38 13.85 -6.95
C ASP A 145 0.61 12.94 -5.98
N ALA A 146 0.23 11.75 -6.47
CA ALA A 146 -0.46 10.74 -5.68
C ALA A 146 0.33 10.33 -4.42
N PHE A 147 1.67 10.32 -4.46
CA PHE A 147 2.48 9.99 -3.29
C PHE A 147 2.24 11.00 -2.17
N ASN A 148 2.38 12.29 -2.48
CA ASN A 148 2.17 13.35 -1.50
C ASN A 148 0.71 13.40 -1.04
N LEU A 149 -0.25 13.28 -1.95
CA LEU A 149 -1.66 13.26 -1.62
C LEU A 149 -1.99 12.15 -0.61
N ILE A 150 -1.62 10.91 -0.92
CA ILE A 150 -1.95 9.75 -0.09
C ILE A 150 -1.22 9.82 1.25
N CYS A 151 0.08 10.12 1.24
CA CYS A 151 0.88 10.20 2.47
C CYS A 151 0.34 11.27 3.43
N TYR A 152 -0.04 12.45 2.93
CA TYR A 152 -0.49 13.52 3.80
C TYR A 152 -1.99 13.50 4.11
N MET A 153 -2.80 12.76 3.34
CA MET A 153 -4.12 12.33 3.81
C MET A 153 -4.00 11.34 4.98
N ALA A 154 -3.04 10.41 4.92
CA ALA A 154 -2.75 9.51 6.03
C ALA A 154 -2.21 10.24 7.26
N PHE A 155 -1.37 11.26 7.07
CA PHE A 155 -0.97 12.16 8.16
C PHE A 155 -2.20 12.80 8.84
N LEU A 156 -3.15 13.33 8.07
CA LEU A 156 -4.37 13.94 8.63
C LEU A 156 -5.24 12.92 9.39
N ALA A 157 -5.37 11.70 8.85
CA ALA A 157 -6.09 10.62 9.52
C ALA A 157 -5.43 10.26 10.86
N HIS A 158 -4.12 10.02 10.84
CA HIS A 158 -3.33 9.70 12.02
C HIS A 158 -3.39 10.83 13.07
N ALA A 159 -3.22 12.08 12.65
CA ALA A 159 -3.25 13.24 13.54
C ALA A 159 -4.62 13.47 14.20
N PHE A 160 -5.70 13.06 13.53
CA PHE A 160 -7.05 13.15 14.07
C PHE A 160 -7.37 12.01 15.06
N ASN A 161 -6.87 10.82 14.78
CA ASN A 161 -7.28 9.59 15.47
C ASN A 161 -6.36 9.20 16.63
N SER A 162 -5.08 9.56 16.57
CA SER A 162 -4.09 9.16 17.56
C SER A 162 -4.00 10.14 18.73
N ASP A 163 -3.99 9.62 19.97
CA ASP A 163 -3.74 10.42 21.17
C ASP A 163 -2.34 11.07 21.17
N ARG A 164 -1.37 10.36 20.60
CA ARG A 164 0.03 10.79 20.47
C ARG A 164 0.44 10.75 19.00
N PRO A 165 0.04 11.76 18.20
CA PRO A 165 0.32 11.74 16.78
C PRO A 165 1.80 11.98 16.49
N ILE A 166 2.32 11.29 15.49
CA ILE A 166 3.64 11.56 14.92
C ILE A 166 3.65 13.00 14.41
N ARG A 167 4.63 13.79 14.86
CA ARG A 167 4.68 15.23 14.53
C ARG A 167 4.95 15.44 13.05
N LEU A 168 4.42 16.52 12.48
CA LEU A 168 4.65 16.85 11.06
C LEU A 168 6.15 17.01 10.73
N ALA A 169 6.95 17.55 11.67
CA ALA A 169 8.40 17.67 11.50
C ALA A 169 9.10 16.31 11.34
N ASP A 170 8.54 15.25 11.93
CA ASP A 170 9.07 13.90 11.83
C ASP A 170 8.66 13.24 10.51
N TRP A 171 7.40 13.43 10.07
CA TRP A 171 6.99 13.08 8.69
C TRP A 171 7.85 13.79 7.64
N PHE A 172 8.22 15.05 7.88
CA PHE A 172 9.12 15.79 7.01
C PHE A 172 10.51 15.14 6.91
N LYS A 173 11.10 14.74 8.06
CA LYS A 173 12.42 14.08 8.10
C LYS A 173 12.41 12.72 7.41
N GLU A 174 11.33 11.95 7.54
CA GLU A 174 11.27 10.62 6.93
C GLU A 174 11.02 10.70 5.41
N ILE A 175 10.04 11.51 4.97
CA ILE A 175 9.60 11.50 3.57
C ILE A 175 9.39 12.89 2.96
N GLY A 176 9.02 13.89 3.75
CA GLY A 176 8.63 15.19 3.21
C GLY A 176 9.76 15.99 2.56
N TRP A 177 11.01 15.81 3.00
CA TRP A 177 12.17 16.48 2.40
C TRP A 177 12.36 16.18 0.91
N ARG A 178 11.78 15.09 0.40
CA ARG A 178 11.85 14.71 -1.03
C ARG A 178 11.02 15.63 -1.92
N SER A 179 9.93 16.19 -1.39
CA SER A 179 8.96 16.97 -2.17
C SER A 179 8.83 18.41 -1.70
N PHE A 180 9.23 18.71 -0.47
CA PHE A 180 9.12 20.03 0.14
C PHE A 180 10.48 20.53 0.59
N LYS A 181 10.79 21.80 0.33
CA LYS A 181 12.10 22.38 0.69
C LYS A 181 12.31 22.48 2.21
N ASN A 182 11.22 22.62 2.96
CA ASN A 182 11.24 22.72 4.41
C ASN A 182 9.88 22.30 5.00
N CYS A 183 9.84 22.10 6.32
CA CYS A 183 8.63 21.71 7.02
C CYS A 183 7.50 22.76 6.92
N HIS A 184 7.82 24.04 6.70
CA HIS A 184 6.81 25.09 6.53
C HIS A 184 6.03 24.92 5.23
N GLN A 185 6.70 24.60 4.13
CA GLN A 185 6.04 24.27 2.86
C GLN A 185 5.17 23.02 2.99
N LEU A 186 5.67 22.00 3.69
CA LEU A 186 4.85 20.82 3.97
C LEU A 186 3.61 21.17 4.80
N ASN A 187 3.76 21.99 5.84
CA ASN A 187 2.64 22.45 6.65
C ASN A 187 1.59 23.20 5.82
N ALA A 188 2.02 24.05 4.88
CA ALA A 188 1.11 24.74 3.97
C ALA A 188 0.35 23.75 3.05
N TYR A 189 1.01 22.67 2.61
CA TYR A 189 0.37 21.61 1.81
C TYR A 189 -0.66 20.81 2.62
N VAL A 190 -0.30 20.39 3.84
CA VAL A 190 -1.21 19.70 4.77
C VAL A 190 -2.41 20.59 5.11
N PHE A 191 -2.18 21.88 5.37
CA PHE A 191 -3.26 22.83 5.62
C PHE A 191 -4.16 23.02 4.40
N PHE A 192 -3.61 22.99 3.19
CA PHE A 192 -4.41 22.95 1.96
C PHE A 192 -5.30 21.71 1.89
N LEU A 193 -4.76 20.51 2.17
CA LEU A 193 -5.56 19.28 2.21
C LEU A 193 -6.67 19.39 3.26
N PHE A 194 -6.37 19.90 4.45
CA PHE A 194 -7.36 20.04 5.51
C PHE A 194 -8.45 21.07 5.20
N SER A 195 -8.07 22.25 4.69
CA SER A 195 -9.01 23.36 4.47
C SER A 195 -9.78 23.24 3.16
N GLN A 196 -9.09 22.97 2.05
CA GLN A 196 -9.69 23.01 0.71
C GLN A 196 -10.20 21.65 0.23
N VAL A 197 -9.52 20.56 0.61
CA VAL A 197 -9.92 19.21 0.19
C VAL A 197 -10.90 18.59 1.19
N ARG A 198 -10.62 18.71 2.48
CA ARG A 198 -11.47 18.18 3.56
C ARG A 198 -12.52 19.17 4.09
N GLY A 199 -12.44 20.45 3.73
CA GLY A 199 -13.41 21.45 4.20
C GLY A 199 -13.43 21.59 5.72
N PHE A 200 -12.27 21.51 6.38
CA PHE A 200 -12.11 21.49 7.83
C PHE A 200 -12.80 20.31 8.55
N LYS A 201 -13.16 19.24 7.82
CA LYS A 201 -13.86 18.07 8.36
C LYS A 201 -13.03 16.79 8.26
N LEU A 202 -12.54 16.30 9.40
CA LEU A 202 -11.85 15.00 9.50
C LEU A 202 -12.76 13.88 10.02
N ARG A 203 -13.86 14.23 10.71
CA ARG A 203 -14.84 13.23 11.14
C ARG A 203 -15.58 12.63 9.95
N VAL A 204 -15.64 11.30 9.90
CA VAL A 204 -16.32 10.52 8.86
C VAL A 204 -17.39 9.60 9.46
N ASN A 205 -18.17 8.94 8.61
CA ASN A 205 -19.17 7.96 9.06
C ASN A 205 -18.49 6.65 9.51
N GLU A 206 -18.81 6.22 10.73
CA GLU A 206 -18.26 4.99 11.34
C GLU A 206 -18.55 3.74 10.51
N SER A 207 -19.69 3.68 9.80
CA SER A 207 -20.01 2.53 8.95
C SER A 207 -19.04 2.38 7.78
N GLN A 208 -18.59 3.51 7.20
CA GLN A 208 -17.62 3.52 6.10
C GLN A 208 -16.24 3.10 6.60
N VAL A 209 -15.83 3.58 7.78
CA VAL A 209 -14.56 3.19 8.41
C VAL A 209 -14.56 1.70 8.70
N LYS A 210 -15.61 1.18 9.34
CA LYS A 210 -15.74 -0.25 9.66
C LYS A 210 -15.66 -1.12 8.39
N ARG A 211 -16.31 -0.69 7.30
CA ARG A 211 -16.23 -1.36 5.99
C ARG A 211 -14.80 -1.44 5.47
N TYR A 212 -14.01 -0.38 5.60
CA TYR A 212 -12.61 -0.39 5.15
C TYR A 212 -11.69 -1.18 6.06
N ILE A 213 -11.87 -1.13 7.39
CA ILE A 213 -11.11 -1.97 8.33
C ILE A 213 -11.31 -3.45 7.98
N GLN A 214 -12.55 -3.89 7.75
CA GLN A 214 -12.84 -5.27 7.35
C GLN A 214 -12.11 -5.69 6.07
N LYS A 215 -12.03 -4.79 5.07
CA LYS A 215 -11.29 -5.04 3.82
C LYS A 215 -9.77 -4.99 3.99
N LEU A 216 -9.27 -4.13 4.87
CA LEU A 216 -7.83 -4.01 5.17
C LEU A 216 -7.30 -5.23 5.92
N CYS A 217 -8.11 -5.80 6.81
CA CYS A 217 -7.73 -6.95 7.62
C CYS A 217 -8.10 -8.31 7.00
N SER A 218 -8.76 -8.34 5.83
CA SER A 218 -9.11 -9.59 5.17
C SER A 218 -7.88 -10.25 4.53
N VAL A 219 -7.71 -11.55 4.73
CA VAL A 219 -6.64 -12.34 4.08
C VAL A 219 -6.88 -12.36 2.57
N PRO A 220 -5.86 -12.11 1.73
CA PRO A 220 -6.01 -12.16 0.28
C PRO A 220 -6.47 -13.56 -0.15
N SER A 221 -7.51 -13.66 -0.99
CA SER A 221 -8.12 -14.93 -1.40
C SER A 221 -7.15 -15.94 -2.00
N GLN A 222 -6.01 -15.49 -2.53
CA GLN A 222 -4.96 -16.34 -3.09
C GLN A 222 -4.05 -16.97 -2.01
N ALA A 223 -3.88 -16.34 -0.84
CA ALA A 223 -3.11 -16.90 0.27
C ALA A 223 -3.89 -17.94 1.08
N ALA A 224 -5.23 -17.93 0.98
CA ALA A 224 -6.09 -18.93 1.61
C ALA A 224 -5.99 -20.32 0.93
N GLN A 225 -5.62 -20.36 -0.36
CA GLN A 225 -5.55 -21.60 -1.15
C GLN A 225 -4.24 -22.39 -0.97
N THR A 226 -3.18 -21.76 -0.46
CA THR A 226 -1.90 -22.44 -0.14
C THR A 226 -1.81 -22.95 1.30
N ALA A 227 -2.81 -22.64 2.13
CA ALA A 227 -2.90 -23.07 3.53
C ALA A 227 -3.98 -24.16 3.77
N SER A 228 -4.61 -24.65 2.71
CA SER A 228 -5.52 -25.82 2.71
C SER A 228 -4.85 -27.00 2.01
#